data_AF-A0A3D3LWD4-F1
#
_entry.id   AF-A0A3D3LWD4-F1
#
_cell.length_a   1.000
_cell.length_b   1.000
_cell.length_c   1.000
_cell.angle_alpha   90.00
_cell.angle_beta   90.00
_cell.angle_gamma   90.00
#
_symmetry.space_group_name_H-M   'P 1'
#
loop_
_entity.id
_entity.type
_entity.pdbx_description
1 polymer ?
#
loop_
_entity_poly.entity_id
_entity_poly.type
_entity_poly.pdbx_seq_one_letter_code
_entity_poly.pdbx_strand_id
1 'polypeptide(L)' 'MKFDIEKSTNVKLSIFDITGKEVALLVNTFLPLGEYEADWDAGNFASGVYFYRLYLEESKGNATVLTNKMILSK' A
#
# COMPACT_ATOMS: atom_id res chain seq x y z
N MET A 1 7.24 4.34 3.47
CA MET A 1 5.99 3.78 4.07
C MET A 1 6.32 2.39 4.59
N LYS A 2 6.19 2.14 5.89
CA LYS A 2 6.68 0.92 6.53
C LYS A 2 5.56 -0.07 6.81
N PHE A 3 5.82 -1.34 6.59
CA PHE A 3 4.89 -2.43 6.88
C PHE A 3 5.62 -3.75 7.14
N ASP A 4 4.99 -4.59 7.95
CA ASP A 4 5.54 -5.87 8.36
C ASP A 4 4.76 -7.01 7.73
N ILE A 5 5.49 -8.05 7.35
CA ILE A 5 4.95 -9.30 6.83
C ILE A 5 5.28 -10.41 7.81
N GLU A 6 4.27 -10.87 8.53
CA GLU A 6 4.43 -11.96 9.52
C GLU A 6 4.57 -13.34 8.87
N LYS A 7 4.09 -13.49 7.63
CA LYS A 7 4.16 -14.74 6.85
C LYS A 7 4.35 -14.43 5.37
N SER A 8 5.27 -15.15 4.73
CA SER A 8 5.53 -15.01 3.29
C SER A 8 4.24 -15.12 2.48
N THR A 9 3.91 -14.07 1.73
CA THR A 9 2.62 -13.96 1.04
C THR A 9 2.66 -13.00 -0.16
N ASN A 10 1.61 -13.03 -0.98
CA ASN A 10 1.38 -12.02 -2.01
C ASN A 10 0.97 -10.70 -1.36
N VAL A 11 1.71 -9.64 -1.71
CA VAL A 11 1.51 -8.30 -1.20
C VAL A 11 1.17 -7.35 -2.32
N LYS A 12 0.10 -6.58 -2.13
CA LYS A 12 -0.25 -5.45 -2.98
C LYS A 12 -0.31 -4.17 -2.16
N LEU A 13 0.52 -3.18 -2.53
CA LEU A 13 0.51 -1.84 -1.94
C LEU A 13 0.10 -0.83 -3.00
N SER A 14 -1.10 -0.29 -2.86
CA SER A 14 -1.70 0.67 -3.79
C SER A 14 -1.95 2.02 -3.12
N ILE A 15 -1.85 3.10 -3.88
CA ILE A 15 -2.24 4.46 -3.48
C ILE A 15 -3.54 4.84 -4.17
N PHE A 16 -4.44 5.48 -3.42
CA PHE A 16 -5.75 5.93 -3.85
C PHE A 16 -5.93 7.41 -3.55
N ASP A 17 -6.64 8.12 -4.43
CA ASP A 17 -7.15 9.45 -4.13
C ASP A 17 -8.42 9.40 -3.26
N ILE A 18 -8.94 10.57 -2.86
CA ILE A 18 -10.13 10.70 -2.01
C ILE A 18 -11.42 10.16 -2.66
N THR A 19 -11.45 10.00 -3.99
CA THR A 19 -12.58 9.42 -4.70
C THR A 19 -12.54 7.88 -4.72
N GLY A 20 -11.43 7.29 -4.23
CA GLY A 20 -11.21 5.85 -4.24
C GLY A 20 -10.59 5.32 -5.55
N LYS A 21 -10.13 6.21 -6.44
CA LYS A 21 -9.41 5.81 -7.65
C LYS A 21 -7.99 5.35 -7.29
N GLU A 22 -7.57 4.18 -7.77
CA GLU A 22 -6.16 3.75 -7.68
C GLU A 22 -5.30 4.65 -8.58
N VAL A 23 -4.35 5.36 -7.97
CA VAL A 23 -3.49 6.34 -8.65
C VAL A 23 -2.04 5.88 -8.77
N ALA A 24 -1.61 4.91 -7.95
CA ALA A 24 -0.31 4.27 -8.06
C ALA A 24 -0.33 2.85 -7.48
N LEU A 25 0.52 1.99 -8.03
CA LEU A 25 0.80 0.64 -7.55
C LEU A 25 2.29 0.56 -7.21
N LEU A 26 2.62 0.43 -5.93
CA LEU A 26 4.00 0.45 -5.45
C LEU A 26 4.59 -0.95 -5.31
N VAL A 27 3.77 -1.91 -4.87
CA VAL A 27 4.17 -3.31 -4.66
C VAL A 27 3.04 -4.19 -5.20
N ASN A 28 3.40 -5.25 -5.92
CA ASN A 28 2.48 -6.31 -6.36
C ASN A 28 3.25 -7.61 -6.60
N THR A 29 3.77 -8.21 -5.53
CA THR A 29 4.62 -9.40 -5.62
C THR A 29 4.51 -10.27 -4.38
N PHE A 30 4.95 -11.52 -4.50
CA PHE A 30 5.21 -12.38 -3.36
C PHE A 30 6.43 -11.87 -2.59
N LEU A 31 6.29 -11.66 -1.29
CA LEU A 31 7.37 -11.22 -0.40
C LEU A 31 7.55 -12.21 0.76
N PRO A 32 8.78 -12.54 1.17
CA PRO A 32 9.03 -13.32 2.36
C PRO A 32 8.68 -12.55 3.63
N LEU A 33 8.59 -13.26 4.76
CA LEU A 33 8.44 -12.64 6.08
C LEU A 33 9.56 -11.61 6.34
N GLY A 34 9.21 -10.46 6.93
CA GLY A 34 10.15 -9.38 7.20
C GLY A 34 9.50 -8.01 7.24
N GLU A 35 10.31 -6.99 7.52
CA GLU A 35 9.93 -5.59 7.51
C GLU A 35 10.28 -4.96 6.16
N TYR A 36 9.39 -4.15 5.63
CA TYR A 36 9.55 -3.53 4.31
C TYR A 36 9.25 -2.04 4.37
N GLU A 37 9.92 -1.31 3.49
CA GLU A 37 9.67 0.10 3.25
C GLU A 37 9.44 0.32 1.75
N ALA A 38 8.34 1.00 1.42
CA ALA A 38 8.04 1.44 0.07
C ALA A 38 7.94 2.96 0.02
N ASP A 39 8.56 3.56 -0.99
CA ASP A 39 8.51 4.99 -1.25
C ASP A 39 7.52 5.30 -2.37
N TRP A 40 6.79 6.39 -2.20
CA TRP A 40 5.90 6.92 -3.22
C TRP A 40 6.47 8.23 -3.76
N ASP A 41 6.94 8.23 -5.01
CA ASP A 41 7.28 9.47 -5.72
C ASP A 41 6.00 10.22 -6.09
N ALA A 42 5.63 11.14 -5.19
CA ALA A 42 4.40 11.91 -5.29
C ALA A 42 4.55 13.21 -6.10
N GLY A 43 5.68 13.43 -6.80
CA GLY A 43 6.00 14.71 -7.45
C GLY A 43 4.94 15.20 -8.45
N ASN A 44 4.32 14.26 -9.17
CA ASN A 44 3.30 14.52 -10.19
C ASN A 44 1.87 14.59 -9.65
N PHE A 45 1.67 14.46 -8.33
CA PHE A 45 0.36 14.50 -7.70
C PHE A 45 0.11 15.86 -7.04
N ALA A 46 -1.16 16.25 -6.95
CA ALA A 46 -1.56 17.51 -6.32
C ALA A 46 -1.56 17.38 -4.79
N SER A 47 -1.33 18.48 -4.08
CA SER A 47 -1.53 18.49 -2.62
C SER A 47 -2.95 18.05 -2.28
N GLY A 48 -3.10 17.24 -1.24
CA GLY A 48 -4.41 16.70 -0.87
C GLY A 48 -4.33 15.47 0.03
N VAL A 49 -5.49 14.85 0.24
CA VAL A 49 -5.62 13.62 1.01
C VAL A 49 -5.56 12.42 0.07
N TYR A 50 -4.70 11.48 0.42
CA TYR A 50 -4.55 10.20 -0.25
C TYR A 50 -4.69 9.08 0.76
N PHE A 51 -4.89 7.87 0.27
CA PHE A 51 -4.91 6.66 1.07
C PHE A 51 -3.95 5.66 0.48
N TYR A 52 -3.19 4.97 1.31
CA TYR A 52 -2.55 3.74 0.87
C TYR A 52 -3.26 2.54 1.44
N ARG A 53 -3.29 1.47 0.65
CA ARG A 53 -3.84 0.19 1.03
C ARG A 53 -2.79 -0.88 0.87
N LEU A 54 -2.46 -1.54 1.97
CA LEU A 54 -1.69 -2.77 2.00
C LEU A 54 -2.67 -3.93 2.01
N TYR A 55 -2.58 -4.79 1.00
CA TYR A 55 -3.32 -6.03 0.90
C TYR A 55 -2.32 -7.18 1.03
N LEU A 56 -2.55 -8.04 2.03
CA LEU A 56 -1.77 -9.23 2.29
C LEU A 56 -2.69 -10.43 2.07
N GLU A 57 -2.38 -11.26 1.09
CA GLU A 57 -3.13 -12.49 0.89
C GLU A 57 -2.92 -13.42 2.09
N GLU A 58 -3.96 -14.10 2.57
CA GLU A 58 -3.84 -15.06 3.65
C GLU A 58 -4.12 -16.48 3.16
N SER A 59 -3.72 -17.45 3.97
CA SER A 59 -4.07 -18.84 3.71
C SER A 59 -5.60 -19.02 3.84
N LYS A 60 -6.21 -19.74 2.90
CA LYS A 60 -7.65 -20.08 2.83
C LYS A 60 -8.57 -19.02 2.19
N GLY A 61 -8.03 -18.17 1.30
CA GLY A 61 -8.84 -17.23 0.51
C GLY A 61 -9.28 -15.98 1.27
N ASN A 62 -8.69 -15.72 2.43
CA ASN A 62 -8.83 -14.47 3.16
C ASN A 62 -7.72 -13.48 2.76
N ALA A 63 -7.85 -12.23 3.19
CA ALA A 63 -6.79 -11.26 3.10
C ALA A 63 -6.88 -10.25 4.23
N THR A 64 -5.71 -9.87 4.76
CA THR A 64 -5.59 -8.71 5.63
C THR A 64 -5.47 -7.47 4.76
N VAL A 65 -6.32 -6.47 5.04
CA VAL A 65 -6.32 -5.19 4.33
C VAL A 65 -6.15 -4.06 5.33
N LEU A 66 -5.01 -3.37 5.26
CA LEU A 66 -4.73 -2.18 6.05
C LEU A 66 -4.84 -0.96 5.15
N THR A 67 -5.60 0.04 5.58
CA THR A 67 -5.73 1.32 4.86
C THR A 67 -5.38 2.46 5.80
N ASN A 68 -4.50 3.34 5.34
CA ASN A 68 -4.03 4.48 6.12
C ASN A 68 -4.09 5.75 5.27
N LYS A 69 -4.46 6.85 5.93
CA LYS A 69 -4.56 8.17 5.32
C LYS A 69 -3.18 8.82 5.26
N MET A 70 -2.90 9.50 4.15
CA MET A 70 -1.74 10.36 3.94
C MET A 70 -2.19 11.77 3.56
N ILE A 71 -1.36 12.74 3.90
CA ILE A 71 -1.52 14.12 3.44
C ILE A 71 -0.29 14.43 2.59
N LEU A 72 -0.54 14.76 1.32
CA LEU A 72 0.49 15.29 0.44
C LEU A 72 0.42 16.81 0.52
N SER A 73 1.51 17.44 0.92
CA SER A 73 1.68 18.90 0.90
C SER A 73 2.95 19.22 0.13
N LYS A 74 2.81 20.11 -0.86
CA LYS A 74 3.93 20.78 -1.52
C LYS A 74 4.28 22.07 -0.78
#